data_AF-A0A429HX98-F1
#
_entry.id   AF-A0A429HX98-F1
#
_cell.length_a   1.000
_cell.length_b   1.000
_cell.length_c   1.000
_cell.angle_alpha   90.00
_cell.angle_beta   90.00
_cell.angle_gamma   90.00
#
_symmetry.space_group_name_H-M   'P 1'
#
loop_
_entity.id
_entity.type
_entity.pdbx_description
1 polymer ?
#
loop_
_entity_poly.entity_id
_entity_poly.type
_entity_poly.pdbx_seq_one_letter_code
_entity_poly.pdbx_strand_id
1 'polypeptide(L)'
;MDAERLARISDLVAECRPVHASTGGMDAVQELLSARGVPVMDSILVTRKLLGDVPHALGEAKWLVLGAPSRSEEREAHRRLTEGLYEAVCALYEEEREKLPD
;
A
#
# COMPACT_ATOMS: atom_id res chain seq x y z
N MET A 1 -6.37 7.74 -13.28
CA MET A 1 -5.19 6.95 -13.71
C MET A 1 -5.22 6.96 -15.23
N ASP A 2 -4.14 7.40 -15.86
CA ASP A 2 -4.04 7.44 -17.32
C ASP A 2 -3.70 6.06 -17.91
N ALA A 3 -3.80 5.95 -19.24
CA ALA A 3 -3.57 4.73 -19.98
C ALA A 3 -2.11 4.25 -19.90
N GLU A 4 -1.17 5.17 -19.81
CA GLU A 4 0.26 4.85 -19.75
C GLU A 4 0.61 4.18 -18.41
N ARG A 5 0.11 4.73 -17.30
CA ARG A 5 0.27 4.14 -15.97
C ARG A 5 -0.42 2.78 -15.87
N LEU A 6 -1.57 2.61 -16.52
CA LEU A 6 -2.25 1.33 -16.62
C LEU A 6 -1.41 0.26 -17.34
N ALA A 7 -0.82 0.62 -18.49
CA ALA A 7 0.06 -0.26 -19.24
C ALA A 7 1.27 -0.67 -18.40
N ARG A 8 1.96 0.29 -17.78
CA ARG A 8 3.09 0.02 -16.88
C ARG A 8 2.73 -0.93 -15.73
N ILE A 9 1.58 -0.72 -15.09
CA ILE A 9 1.11 -1.64 -14.02
C ILE A 9 0.85 -3.03 -14.58
N SER A 10 0.27 -3.15 -15.77
CA SER A 10 0.02 -4.45 -16.41
C SER A 10 1.32 -5.20 -16.71
N ASP A 11 2.33 -4.50 -17.22
CA ASP A 11 3.65 -5.08 -17.51
C ASP A 11 4.32 -5.56 -16.22
N LEU A 12 4.33 -4.72 -15.18
CA LEU A 12 4.85 -5.10 -13.86
C LEU A 12 4.13 -6.32 -13.28
N VAL A 13 2.81 -6.42 -13.44
CA VAL A 13 2.07 -7.62 -13.01
C VAL A 13 2.51 -8.86 -13.79
N ALA A 14 2.69 -8.76 -15.10
CA ALA A 14 3.16 -9.88 -15.90
C ALA A 14 4.54 -10.36 -15.47
N GLU A 15 5.45 -9.42 -15.17
CA GLU A 15 6.79 -9.71 -14.67
C GLU A 15 6.83 -10.27 -13.25
N CYS A 16 5.96 -9.78 -12.36
CA CYS A 16 5.92 -10.22 -10.97
C CYS A 16 5.21 -11.57 -10.78
N ARG A 17 4.36 -12.02 -11.71
CA ARG A 17 3.68 -13.32 -11.64
C ARG A 17 4.62 -14.52 -11.40
N PRO A 18 5.70 -14.73 -12.17
CA PRO A 18 6.62 -15.84 -11.91
C PRO A 18 7.37 -15.68 -10.57
N VAL A 19 7.66 -14.46 -10.13
CA VAL A 19 8.31 -14.21 -8.84
C VAL A 19 7.37 -14.56 -7.68
N HIS A 20 6.10 -14.17 -7.79
CA HIS A 20 5.08 -14.50 -6.80
C HIS A 20 4.87 -16.02 -6.66
N ALA A 21 5.00 -16.77 -7.75
CA ALA A 21 4.89 -18.23 -7.76
C ALA A 21 6.13 -18.94 -7.16
N SER A 22 7.21 -18.22 -6.91
CA SER A 22 8.43 -18.75 -6.29
C SER A 22 8.32 -18.82 -4.76
N THR A 23 9.26 -19.51 -4.11
CA THR A 23 9.29 -19.69 -2.65
C THR A 23 9.26 -18.38 -1.85
N GLY A 24 9.74 -17.27 -2.43
CA GLY A 24 9.75 -15.96 -1.76
C GLY A 24 8.41 -15.23 -1.77
N GLY A 25 7.41 -15.73 -2.49
CA GLY A 25 6.04 -15.22 -2.49
C GLY A 25 5.96 -13.70 -2.69
N MET A 26 5.21 -13.02 -1.82
CA MET A 26 4.96 -11.58 -1.96
C MET A 26 6.12 -10.71 -1.46
N ASP A 27 6.96 -11.20 -0.55
CA ASP A 27 8.15 -10.47 -0.10
C ASP A 27 9.15 -10.31 -1.24
N ALA A 28 9.40 -11.38 -2.01
CA ALA A 28 10.25 -11.32 -3.21
C ALA A 28 9.69 -10.37 -4.29
N VAL A 29 8.36 -10.28 -4.43
CA VAL A 29 7.73 -9.29 -5.32
C VAL A 29 8.01 -7.87 -4.83
N GLN A 30 7.90 -7.60 -3.53
CA GLN A 30 8.18 -6.26 -3.00
C GLN A 30 9.65 -5.89 -3.09
N GLU A 31 10.56 -6.84 -2.87
CA GLU A 31 11.98 -6.65 -3.12
C GLU A 31 12.26 -6.25 -4.58
N LEU A 32 11.71 -6.97 -5.55
CA LEU A 32 11.86 -6.65 -6.97
C LEU A 32 11.34 -5.23 -7.29
N LEU A 33 10.13 -4.90 -6.83
CA LEU A 33 9.51 -3.61 -7.12
C LEU A 33 10.27 -2.46 -6.44
N SER A 34 10.75 -2.67 -5.21
CA SER A 34 11.55 -1.69 -4.45
C SER A 34 12.90 -1.45 -5.14
N ALA A 35 13.61 -2.52 -5.52
CA ALA A 35 14.89 -2.44 -6.22
C ALA A 35 14.80 -1.71 -7.56
N ARG A 36 13.63 -1.72 -8.22
CA ARG A 36 13.37 -0.98 -9.46
C ARG A 36 12.88 0.45 -9.25
N GLY A 37 12.76 0.90 -8.00
CA GLY A 37 12.25 2.22 -7.66
C GLY A 37 10.76 2.40 -7.99
N VAL A 38 9.98 1.32 -8.04
CA VAL A 38 8.54 1.41 -8.29
C VAL A 38 7.87 2.09 -7.09
N PRO A 39 7.09 3.17 -7.31
CA PRO A 39 6.43 3.90 -6.24
C PRO A 39 5.47 3.00 -5.44
N VAL A 40 5.38 3.24 -4.13
CA VAL A 40 4.57 2.43 -3.21
C VAL A 40 3.12 2.26 -3.66
N MET A 41 2.50 3.31 -4.21
CA MET A 41 1.12 3.25 -4.71
C MET A 41 0.99 2.32 -5.92
N ASP A 42 1.96 2.32 -6.83
CA ASP A 42 1.97 1.42 -7.98
C ASP A 42 2.25 -0.02 -7.52
N SER A 43 3.12 -0.22 -6.55
CA SER A 43 3.34 -1.52 -5.93
C SER A 43 2.08 -2.08 -5.27
N ILE A 44 1.28 -1.25 -4.58
CA ILE A 44 -0.03 -1.67 -4.04
C ILE A 44 -0.97 -2.13 -5.14
N LEU A 45 -1.02 -1.43 -6.29
CA LEU A 45 -1.89 -1.81 -7.39
C LEU A 45 -1.43 -3.11 -8.09
N VAL A 46 -0.11 -3.29 -8.24
CA VAL A 46 0.49 -4.54 -8.74
C VAL A 46 0.16 -5.70 -7.79
N THR A 47 0.43 -5.54 -6.49
CA THR A 47 0.12 -6.55 -5.46
C THR A 47 -1.35 -6.91 -5.44
N ARG A 48 -2.25 -5.92 -5.49
CA ARG A 48 -3.70 -6.16 -5.55
C ARG A 48 -4.08 -7.00 -6.77
N LYS A 49 -3.50 -6.71 -7.95
CA LYS A 49 -3.76 -7.50 -9.17
C LYS A 49 -3.20 -8.92 -9.09
N LEU A 50 -2.11 -9.14 -8.35
CA LEU A 50 -1.53 -10.46 -8.13
C LEU A 50 -2.35 -11.30 -7.14
N LEU A 51 -2.98 -10.67 -6.14
CA LEU A 51 -3.91 -11.32 -5.22
C LEU A 51 -5.21 -11.78 -5.91
N GLY A 52 -5.60 -11.12 -7.01
CA GLY A 52 -6.84 -11.41 -7.72
C GLY A 52 -8.07 -10.79 -7.07
N ASP A 53 -9.25 -11.31 -7.40
CA ASP A 53 -10.51 -10.85 -6.83
C ASP A 53 -10.78 -11.53 -5.48
N VAL A 54 -10.22 -10.93 -4.43
CA VAL A 54 -10.51 -11.28 -3.03
C VAL A 54 -11.22 -10.12 -2.31
N PRO A 55 -12.08 -10.39 -1.31
CA PRO A 55 -12.62 -9.34 -0.45
C PRO A 55 -11.49 -8.51 0.16
N HIS A 56 -11.66 -7.19 0.24
CA HIS A 56 -10.66 -6.29 0.81
C HIS A 56 -9.27 -6.34 0.16
N ALA A 57 -9.15 -6.81 -1.10
CA ALA A 57 -7.87 -6.94 -1.81
C ALA A 57 -6.98 -5.69 -1.78
N LEU A 58 -7.57 -4.49 -1.74
CA LEU A 58 -6.81 -3.24 -1.61
C LEU A 58 -6.17 -3.10 -0.22
N GLY A 59 -6.92 -3.42 0.84
CA GLY A 59 -6.42 -3.38 2.21
C GLY A 59 -5.33 -4.41 2.44
N GLU A 60 -5.52 -5.64 1.96
CA GLU A 60 -4.51 -6.70 2.02
C GLU A 60 -3.26 -6.34 1.21
N ALA A 61 -3.42 -5.82 -0.01
CA ALA A 61 -2.29 -5.37 -0.81
C ALA A 61 -1.50 -4.26 -0.13
N LYS A 62 -2.18 -3.27 0.48
CA LYS A 62 -1.52 -2.23 1.27
C LYS A 62 -0.73 -2.84 2.43
N TRP A 63 -1.33 -3.77 3.16
CA TRP A 63 -0.70 -4.42 4.30
C TRP A 63 0.54 -5.23 3.90
N LEU A 64 0.47 -6.00 2.81
CA LEU A 64 1.61 -6.77 2.30
C LEU A 64 2.75 -5.85 1.84
N VAL A 65 2.43 -4.76 1.13
CA VAL A 65 3.45 -3.80 0.66
C VAL A 65 4.13 -3.08 1.83
N LEU A 66 3.36 -2.53 2.77
CA LEU A 66 3.92 -1.82 3.92
C LEU A 66 4.49 -2.76 4.99
N GLY A 67 4.13 -4.04 4.97
CA GLY A 67 4.69 -5.07 5.83
C GLY A 67 6.08 -5.53 5.38
N ALA A 68 6.35 -5.48 4.07
CA ALA A 68 7.58 -5.99 3.49
C ALA A 68 8.85 -5.30 4.05
N PRO A 69 9.92 -6.06 4.36
CA PRO A 69 11.18 -5.49 4.85
C PRO A 69 11.80 -4.45 3.90
N SER A 70 11.64 -4.64 2.58
CA SER A 70 12.14 -3.76 1.53
C SER A 70 11.40 -2.42 1.39
N ARG A 71 10.39 -2.18 2.24
CA ARG A 71 9.51 -0.99 2.25
C ARG A 71 9.49 -0.27 3.60
N SER A 72 10.58 -0.39 4.36
CA SER A 72 10.68 0.15 5.72
C SER A 72 10.51 1.67 5.79
N GLU A 73 11.04 2.41 4.82
CA GLU A 73 10.93 3.86 4.74
C GLU A 73 9.49 4.31 4.45
N GLU A 74 8.83 3.67 3.48
CA GLU A 74 7.44 3.97 3.14
C GLU A 74 6.49 3.54 4.26
N ARG A 75 6.77 2.43 4.95
CA ARG A 75 6.06 2.03 6.17
C ARG A 75 6.17 3.11 7.24
N GLU A 76 7.36 3.62 7.49
CA GLU A 76 7.59 4.65 8.50
C GLU A 76 6.91 5.99 8.13
N ALA A 77 6.93 6.36 6.86
CA ALA A 77 6.19 7.52 6.37
C ALA A 77 4.67 7.34 6.56
N HIS A 78 4.11 6.19 6.18
CA HIS A 78 2.70 5.88 6.39
C HIS A 78 2.32 5.91 7.88
N ARG A 79 3.17 5.35 8.75
CA ARG A 79 2.95 5.35 10.20
C ARG A 79 2.82 6.78 10.75
N ARG A 80 3.80 7.64 10.48
CA ARG A 80 3.78 9.04 10.93
C ARG A 80 2.56 9.81 10.43
N LEU A 81 2.20 9.63 9.16
CA LEU A 81 1.02 10.27 8.59
C LEU A 81 -0.29 9.77 9.23
N THR A 82 -0.37 8.49 9.54
CA THR A 82 -1.58 7.90 10.15
C THR A 82 -1.71 8.31 11.61
N GLU A 83 -0.60 8.34 12.36
CA GLU A 83 -0.53 8.83 13.74
C GLU A 83 -0.98 10.31 13.79
N GLY A 84 -0.41 11.18 12.95
CA GLY A 84 -0.81 12.59 12.91
C GLY A 84 -2.25 12.82 12.48
N LEU A 85 -2.77 12.02 11.53
CA LEU A 85 -4.19 12.09 11.15
C LEU A 85 -5.09 11.68 12.31
N TYR A 86 -4.74 10.63 13.04
CA TYR A 86 -5.50 10.18 14.20
C TYR A 86 -5.56 11.26 15.29
N GLU A 87 -4.42 11.85 15.62
CA GLU A 87 -4.33 12.95 16.59
C GLU A 87 -5.20 14.15 16.18
N ALA A 88 -5.11 14.58 14.91
CA ALA A 88 -5.92 15.68 14.40
C ALA A 88 -7.42 15.38 14.45
N VAL A 89 -7.82 14.16 14.10
CA VAL A 89 -9.22 13.71 14.17
C VAL A 89 -9.71 13.72 15.62
N CYS A 90 -8.93 13.21 16.57
CA CYS A 90 -9.27 13.25 18.00
C CYS A 90 -9.47 14.68 18.50
N ALA A 91 -8.56 15.59 18.15
CA ALA A 91 -8.67 17.00 18.54
C ALA A 91 -9.96 17.65 18.00
N LEU A 92 -10.33 17.37 16.75
CA LEU A 92 -11.58 17.85 16.16
C LEU A 92 -12.81 17.31 16.91
N TYR A 93 -12.82 16.02 17.25
CA TYR A 93 -13.92 15.43 18.03
C TYR A 93 -14.05 16.05 19.42
N GLU A 94 -12.93 16.35 20.08
CA GLU A 94 -12.93 17.01 21.40
C GLU A 94 -13.48 18.43 21.31
N GLU A 95 -13.03 19.22 20.33
CA GLU A 95 -13.55 20.56 20.07
C GLU A 95 -15.06 20.58 19.75
N GLU A 96 -15.54 19.63 18.96
CA GLU A 96 -16.98 19.52 18.64
C GLU A 96 -17.79 19.15 19.88
N ARG A 97 -17.26 18.26 20.73
CA ARG A 97 -17.91 17.86 21.99
C ARG A 97 -18.04 19.02 22.96
N GLU A 98 -17.04 19.88 23.06
CA GLU A 98 -17.08 21.09 23.92
C GLU A 98 -18.06 22.16 23.42
N LYS A 99 -18.48 22.11 22.14
CA LYS A 99 -19.40 23.08 21.53
C LYS A 99 -20.88 22.67 21.62
N LEU A 100 -21.19 21.46 22.06
CA LEU A 100 -22.57 21.00 22.26
C LEU A 100 -23.10 21.49 23.63
N PRO A 101 -24.23 22.22 23.69
CA PRO A 101 -24.84 22.60 24.96
C PRO A 101 -25.47 21.37 25.66
N ASP A 102 -25.48 21.39 26.99
CA ASP A 102 -26.09 20.37 27.88
C ASP A 102 -27.55 20.01 27.51
#